data_AF-A0A352NW16-F1
#
_entry.id   AF-A0A352NW16-F1
#
_cell.length_a   1.000
_cell.length_b   1.000
_cell.length_c   1.000
_cell.angle_alpha   90.00
_cell.angle_beta   90.00
_cell.angle_gamma   90.00
#
_symmetry.space_group_name_H-M   'P 1'
#
loop_
_entity.id
_entity.type
_entity.pdbx_description
1 polymer ?
#
loop_
_entity_poly.entity_id
_entity_poly.type
_entity_poly.pdbx_seq_one_letter_code
_entity_poly.pdbx_strand_id
1 'polypeptide(L)'
;DLYIGSMGDSAELEALKLSNKLREKNLRCECDHMNRSVKSEMKYANKIGARFTVIIGENELKSDSAKFKRMSDGKQFLIDLKDMDKILNLIKL
;
A
#
# COMPACT_ATOMS: atom_id res chain seq x y z
N ASP A 1 4.02 5.46 -7.83
CA ASP A 1 5.01 4.40 -7.48
C ASP A 1 4.43 3.30 -6.62
N LEU A 2 3.70 3.66 -5.57
CA LEU A 2 3.02 2.70 -4.69
C LEU A 2 1.50 2.71 -4.92
N TYR A 3 0.90 1.54 -4.92
CA TYR A 3 -0.55 1.37 -4.83
C TYR A 3 -0.92 0.75 -3.48
N ILE A 4 -1.94 1.31 -2.82
CA ILE A 4 -2.43 0.93 -1.50
C ILE A 4 -3.87 0.43 -1.67
N GLY A 5 -4.06 -0.88 -1.66
CA GLY A 5 -5.36 -1.52 -1.56
C GLY A 5 -5.80 -1.62 -0.11
N SER A 6 -7.10 -1.57 0.12
CA SER A 6 -7.68 -1.66 1.46
C SER A 6 -8.95 -2.48 1.46
N MET A 7 -9.08 -3.39 2.42
CA MET A 7 -10.24 -4.24 2.57
C MET A 7 -10.95 -3.96 3.90
N GLY A 8 -12.12 -3.33 3.82
CA GLY A 8 -12.93 -2.89 4.96
C GLY A 8 -12.70 -1.43 5.36
N ASP A 9 -13.69 -0.83 6.02
CA ASP A 9 -13.73 0.61 6.33
C ASP A 9 -12.53 1.08 7.17
N SER A 10 -12.10 0.27 8.14
CA SER A 10 -10.94 0.59 9.01
C SER A 10 -9.63 0.64 8.23
N ALA A 11 -9.46 -0.26 7.26
CA ALA A 11 -8.27 -0.30 6.43
C ALA A 11 -8.23 0.86 5.43
N GLU A 12 -9.38 1.29 4.94
CA GLU A 12 -9.52 2.41 4.02
C GLU A 12 -9.09 3.73 4.67
N LEU A 13 -9.53 3.96 5.91
CA LEU A 13 -9.08 5.10 6.72
C LEU A 13 -7.56 5.13 6.89
N GLU A 14 -6.95 3.98 7.15
CA GLU A 14 -5.50 3.90 7.35
C GLU A 14 -4.73 4.03 6.04
N ALA A 15 -5.22 3.44 4.95
CA ALA A 15 -4.68 3.59 3.61
C ALA A 15 -4.68 5.06 3.18
N LEU A 16 -5.78 5.79 3.42
CA LEU A 16 -5.88 7.22 3.19
C LEU A 16 -4.84 8.00 4.02
N LYS A 17 -4.75 7.74 5.34
CA LYS A 17 -3.75 8.38 6.22
C LYS A 17 -2.33 8.13 5.76
N LEU A 18 -1.98 6.89 5.41
CA LEU A 18 -0.68 6.52 4.87
C LEU A 18 -0.40 7.24 3.56
N SER A 19 -1.35 7.23 2.63
CA SER A 19 -1.21 7.93 1.35
C SER A 19 -0.93 9.42 1.55
N ASN A 20 -1.60 10.04 2.53
CA ASN A 20 -1.42 11.46 2.80
C ASN A 20 -0.02 11.75 3.38
N LYS A 21 0.41 10.99 4.38
CA LYS A 21 1.77 11.11 4.95
C LYS A 21 2.87 10.85 3.92
N LEU A 22 2.66 9.89 3.03
CA LEU A 22 3.59 9.59 1.94
C LEU A 22 3.65 10.74 0.92
N ARG A 23 2.50 11.35 0.58
CA ARG A 23 2.45 12.55 -0.27
C ARG A 23 3.18 13.73 0.35
N GLU A 24 3.06 13.94 1.67
CA GLU A 24 3.82 14.98 2.39
C GLU A 24 5.34 14.77 2.26
N LYS A 25 5.79 13.50 2.25
CA LYS A 25 7.20 13.15 2.01
C LYS A 25 7.57 13.07 0.50
N ASN A 26 6.80 13.73 -0.38
CA ASN A 26 7.00 13.81 -1.84
C ASN A 26 6.90 12.46 -2.58
N LEU A 27 6.15 11.50 -2.04
CA LEU A 27 6.00 10.16 -2.62
C LEU A 27 4.66 9.98 -3.35
N ARG A 28 4.73 9.53 -4.61
CA ARG A 28 3.54 9.24 -5.41
C ARG A 28 2.93 7.89 -5.03
N CYS A 29 1.84 7.98 -4.27
CA CYS A 29 1.05 6.84 -3.83
C CYS A 29 -0.42 7.03 -4.20
N GLU A 30 -1.04 5.91 -4.57
CA GLU A 30 -2.42 5.82 -4.99
C GLU A 30 -3.13 4.84 -4.06
N CYS A 31 -4.35 5.16 -3.62
CA CYS A 31 -5.13 4.31 -2.73
C CYS A 31 -6.47 3.97 -3.38
N ASP A 32 -6.92 2.73 -3.23
CA ASP A 32 -8.28 2.34 -3.59
C ASP A 32 -9.24 2.69 -2.45
N HIS A 33 -10.48 3.00 -2.81
CA HIS A 33 -11.55 3.43 -1.90
C HIS A 33 -12.89 2.76 -2.29
N MET A 34 -12.85 1.73 -3.15
CA MET A 34 -14.06 1.16 -3.74
C MET A 34 -14.45 -0.19 -3.15
N ASN A 35 -13.93 -0.57 -1.98
CA ASN A 35 -14.22 -1.89 -1.36
C ASN A 35 -14.12 -3.03 -2.38
N ARG A 36 -13.15 -2.91 -3.31
CA ARG A 36 -12.98 -3.85 -4.42
C ARG A 36 -12.30 -5.09 -3.88
N SER A 37 -12.64 -6.25 -4.44
CA SER A 37 -11.92 -7.47 -4.09
C SER A 37 -10.42 -7.31 -4.39
N VAL A 38 -9.57 -7.87 -3.54
CA VAL A 38 -8.09 -7.92 -3.67
C VAL A 38 -7.61 -8.20 -5.10
N LYS A 39 -8.32 -9.09 -5.81
CA LYS A 39 -8.00 -9.46 -7.20
C LYS A 39 -8.17 -8.28 -8.18
N SER A 40 -9.21 -7.48 -8.00
CA SER A 40 -9.49 -6.28 -8.80
C SER A 40 -8.49 -5.16 -8.49
N GLU A 41 -8.17 -4.97 -7.21
CA GLU A 41 -7.14 -4.03 -6.76
C GLU A 41 -5.77 -4.36 -7.36
N MET A 42 -5.31 -5.62 -7.27
CA MET A 42 -4.06 -6.04 -7.91
C MET A 42 -4.06 -5.80 -9.42
N LYS A 43 -5.19 -6.06 -10.09
CA LYS A 43 -5.33 -5.83 -11.53
C LYS A 43 -5.25 -4.33 -11.86
N TYR A 44 -5.86 -3.48 -11.03
CA TYR A 44 -5.78 -2.03 -11.18
C TYR A 44 -4.37 -1.52 -10.93
N ALA A 45 -3.73 -1.95 -9.85
CA ALA A 45 -2.34 -1.63 -9.52
C ALA A 45 -1.37 -1.97 -10.66
N ASN A 46 -1.60 -3.13 -11.30
CA ASN A 46 -0.83 -3.53 -12.47
C ASN A 46 -1.15 -2.65 -13.69
N LYS A 47 -2.42 -2.29 -13.89
CA LYS A 47 -2.88 -1.43 -15.00
C LYS A 47 -2.30 -0.01 -14.93
N ILE A 48 -2.20 0.56 -13.73
CA ILE A 48 -1.59 1.90 -13.53
C ILE A 48 -0.06 1.85 -13.54
N GLY A 49 0.54 0.67 -13.64
CA GLY A 49 1.99 0.49 -13.64
C GLY A 49 2.63 0.79 -12.28
N ALA A 50 1.97 0.46 -11.18
CA ALA A 50 2.54 0.65 -9.85
C ALA A 50 3.80 -0.22 -9.67
N ARG A 51 4.91 0.38 -9.22
CA ARG A 51 6.16 -0.33 -8.93
C ARG A 51 6.01 -1.24 -7.71
N PHE A 52 5.24 -0.77 -6.73
CA PHE A 52 4.92 -1.48 -5.50
C PHE A 52 3.42 -1.49 -5.25
N THR A 53 2.94 -2.54 -4.61
CA THR A 53 1.54 -2.72 -4.22
C THR A 53 1.49 -3.17 -2.76
N VAL A 54 0.59 -2.63 -1.98
CA VAL A 54 0.34 -3.05 -0.60
C VAL A 54 -1.15 -3.24 -0.44
N ILE A 55 -1.55 -4.24 0.34
CA ILE A 55 -2.95 -4.49 0.66
C ILE A 55 -3.07 -4.49 2.18
N ILE A 56 -3.94 -3.62 2.69
CA ILE A 56 -4.21 -3.49 4.12
C ILE A 56 -5.58 -4.11 4.37
N GLY A 57 -5.63 -5.23 5.08
CA GLY A 57 -6.88 -5.76 5.62
C GLY A 57 -6.95 -5.52 7.13
N GLU A 58 -8.01 -6.04 7.76
CA GLU A 58 -8.12 -6.03 9.23
C GLU A 58 -6.95 -6.75 9.92
N ASN A 59 -6.36 -7.76 9.30
CA ASN A 59 -5.23 -8.50 9.87
C ASN A 59 -3.95 -7.67 9.88
N GLU A 60 -3.64 -7.00 8.77
CA GLU A 60 -2.51 -6.07 8.66
C GLU A 60 -2.69 -4.89 9.61
N LEU A 61 -3.92 -4.36 9.72
CA LEU A 61 -4.24 -3.29 10.67
C LEU A 61 -4.01 -3.72 12.13
N LYS A 62 -4.45 -4.93 12.48
CA LYS A 62 -4.24 -5.51 13.83
C LYS A 62 -2.77 -5.76 14.13
N SER A 63 -1.98 -6.13 13.13
CA SER A 63 -0.54 -6.40 13.28
C SER A 63 0.32 -5.15 13.11
N ASP A 64 -0.26 -3.96 12.92
CA ASP A 64 0.44 -2.69 12.66
C ASP A 64 1.45 -2.78 11.48
N SER A 65 1.29 -3.77 10.60
CA SER A 65 2.26 -4.11 9.55
C SER A 65 1.56 -4.53 8.27
N ALA A 66 2.12 -4.13 7.14
CA ALA A 66 1.56 -4.41 5.83
C ALA A 66 2.57 -5.06 4.89
N LYS A 67 2.04 -5.83 3.93
CA LYS A 67 2.83 -6.57 2.95
C LYS A 67 2.97 -5.76 1.66
N PHE A 68 4.15 -5.22 1.45
CA PHE A 68 4.53 -4.52 0.23
C PHE A 68 5.07 -5.53 -0.79
N LYS A 69 4.36 -5.70 -1.89
CA LYS A 69 4.77 -6.52 -3.02
C LYS A 69 5.38 -5.65 -4.12
N ARG A 70 6.63 -5.94 -4.49
CA ARG A 70 7.31 -5.34 -5.63
C ARG A 70 6.85 -6.00 -6.92
N MET A 71 6.34 -5.22 -7.86
CA MET A 71 5.87 -5.73 -9.15
C MET A 71 7.02 -6.07 -10.10
N SER A 72 8.21 -5.48 -9.91
CA SER A 72 9.39 -5.76 -10.73
C SER A 72 9.92 -7.19 -10.59
N ASP A 73 9.99 -7.73 -9.37
CA ASP A 73 10.56 -9.08 -9.08
C ASP A 73 9.57 -10.02 -8.39
N GLY A 74 8.39 -9.54 -8.02
CA GLY A 74 7.42 -10.30 -7.22
C GLY A 74 7.77 -10.45 -5.74
N LYS A 75 8.90 -9.90 -5.27
CA LYS A 75 9.30 -9.94 -3.86
C LYS A 75 8.26 -9.26 -2.96
N GLN A 76 8.01 -9.88 -1.81
CA GLN A 76 7.12 -9.35 -0.77
C GLN A 76 7.94 -8.94 0.44
N PHE A 77 7.65 -7.77 0.99
CA PHE A 77 8.31 -7.18 2.13
C PHE A 77 7.26 -6.87 3.18
N LEU A 78 7.44 -7.39 4.39
CA LEU A 78 6.58 -7.05 5.51
C LEU A 78 7.18 -5.83 6.20
N ILE A 79 6.44 -4.72 6.22
CA ILE A 79 6.90 -3.45 6.78
C ILE A 79 5.82 -2.92 7.72
N ASP A 80 6.24 -2.46 8.90
CA ASP A 80 5.38 -1.77 9.86
C ASP A 80 4.83 -0.46 9.29
N LEU A 81 3.52 -0.27 9.42
CA LEU A 81 2.82 0.94 8.98
C LEU A 81 3.26 2.19 9.77
N LYS A 82 3.79 1.98 10.98
CA LYS A 82 4.40 3.04 11.80
C LYS A 82 5.76 3.51 11.26
N ASP A 83 6.48 2.64 10.54
CA ASP A 83 7.84 2.88 10.09
C ASP A 83 7.86 3.50 8.69
N MET A 84 7.48 4.78 8.63
CA MET A 84 7.36 5.54 7.38
C MET A 84 8.69 5.64 6.63
N ASP A 85 9.81 5.66 7.34
CA ASP A 85 11.13 5.79 6.74
C ASP A 85 11.55 4.52 6.00
N LYS A 86 11.22 3.33 6.53
CA LYS A 86 11.34 2.07 5.77
C LYS A 86 10.51 2.08 4.50
N ILE A 87 9.24 2.52 4.58
CA ILE A 87 8.35 2.56 3.41
C ILE A 87 8.93 3.48 2.34
N LEU A 88 9.40 4.67 2.73
CA LEU A 88 10.03 5.59 1.80
C LEU A 88 11.29 5.01 1.17
N ASN A 89 12.16 4.42 1.98
CA ASN A 89 13.41 3.86 1.47
C ASN A 89 13.11 2.74 0.46
N LEU A 90 12.15 1.87 0.75
CA LEU A 90 11.74 0.80 -0.15
C LEU A 90 11.30 1.30 -1.54
N ILE A 91 10.56 2.42 -1.58
CA ILE A 91 9.96 2.94 -2.82
C ILE A 91 10.90 3.91 -3.56
N LYS A 92 11.76 4.64 -2.82
CA LYS A 92 12.76 5.55 -3.40
C LYS A 92 14.00 4.82 -3.94
N LEU A 93 14.27 3.59 -3.48
CA LEU A 93 15.28 2.69 -4.05
C LEU A 93 14.96 2.31 -5.50
#